data_AF-N6YAS1-F1
#
_entry.id   AF-N6YAS1-F1
#
_cell.length_a   1.000
_cell.length_b   1.000
_cell.length_c   1.000
_cell.angle_alpha   90.00
_cell.angle_beta   90.00
_cell.angle_gamma   90.00
#
_symmetry.space_group_name_H-M   'P 1'
#
loop_
_entity.id
_entity.type
_entity.pdbx_description
1 polymer ?
#
loop_
_entity_poly.entity_id
_entity_poly.type
_entity_poly.pdbx_seq_one_letter_code
_entity_poly.pdbx_strand_id
1 'polypeptide(L)'
;MVSHEVEGLRELRQLAGKGQADIASALNIKQPSVSKIEKQTDMYLSTLRSYVEAIGGELELTVKLPERPVLRIHHLGTVSAVMAAKLSTRRKNDESSPRRRHG
;
A
#
# COMPACT_ATOMS: atom_id res chain seq x y z
N MET A 1 -11.24 -1.61 -21.51
CA MET A 1 -9.95 -1.22 -20.91
C MET A 1 -8.97 -2.34 -21.18
N VAL A 2 -7.85 -2.05 -21.86
CA VAL A 2 -6.82 -3.06 -22.13
C VAL A 2 -6.08 -3.32 -20.83
N SER A 3 -5.99 -4.58 -20.42
CA SER A 3 -5.08 -4.98 -19.34
C SER A 3 -3.67 -4.84 -19.86
N HIS A 4 -2.93 -3.84 -19.38
CA HIS A 4 -1.51 -3.76 -19.63
C HIS A 4 -0.82 -4.72 -18.66
N GLU A 5 -0.33 -5.83 -19.20
CA GLU A 5 0.52 -6.77 -18.46
C GLU A 5 1.97 -6.26 -18.50
N VAL A 6 2.70 -6.49 -17.41
CA VAL A 6 4.13 -6.16 -17.29
C VAL A 6 4.84 -7.41 -16.77
N GLU A 7 6.00 -7.74 -17.34
CA GLU A 7 6.75 -8.95 -16.98
C GLU A 7 7.51 -8.80 -15.64
N GLY A 8 7.76 -7.56 -15.19
CA GLY A 8 8.40 -7.33 -13.90
C GLY A 8 8.71 -5.87 -13.56
N LEU A 9 9.43 -5.68 -12.45
CA LEU A 9 9.71 -4.36 -11.86
C LEU A 9 10.55 -3.44 -12.74
N ARG A 10 11.43 -4.00 -13.56
CA ARG A 10 12.25 -3.24 -14.51
C ARG A 10 11.39 -2.60 -15.59
N GLU A 11 10.49 -3.38 -16.18
CA GLU A 11 9.58 -2.90 -17.22
C GLU A 11 8.59 -1.89 -16.64
N LEU A 12 8.03 -2.18 -15.46
CA LEU A 12 7.17 -1.24 -14.73
C LEU A 12 7.85 0.12 -14.53
N ARG A 13 9.13 0.12 -14.10
CA ARG A 13 9.91 1.35 -13.92
C ARG A 13 10.12 2.10 -15.24
N GLN A 14 10.40 1.36 -16.32
CA GLN A 14 10.62 1.94 -17.66
C GLN A 14 9.34 2.56 -18.22
N LEU A 15 8.19 1.93 -18.02
CA LEU A 15 6.88 2.47 -18.40
C LEU A 15 6.56 3.79 -17.68
N ALA A 16 7.03 3.94 -16.44
CA ALA A 16 6.93 5.19 -15.69
C ALA A 16 8.00 6.23 -16.07
N GLY A 17 8.87 5.95 -17.04
CA GLY A 17 9.93 6.86 -17.50
C GLY A 17 11.05 7.10 -16.47
N LYS A 18 11.24 6.17 -15.52
CA LYS A 18 12.24 6.32 -14.44
C LYS A 18 13.51 5.50 -14.71
N GLY A 19 14.66 6.06 -14.38
CA GLY A 19 15.94 5.34 -14.32
C GLY A 19 16.13 4.61 -12.99
N GLN A 20 17.10 3.68 -12.93
CA GLN A 20 17.45 3.04 -11.66
C GLN A 20 18.01 4.05 -10.64
N ALA A 21 18.69 5.11 -11.11
CA ALA A 21 19.20 6.18 -10.27
C ALA A 21 18.06 6.96 -9.58
N ASP A 22 16.97 7.23 -10.29
CA ASP A 22 15.80 7.94 -9.73
C ASP A 22 15.17 7.13 -8.58
N ILE A 23 15.01 5.82 -8.79
CA ILE A 23 14.48 4.93 -7.75
C ILE A 23 15.45 4.79 -6.58
N ALA A 24 16.76 4.70 -6.87
CA ALA A 24 17.78 4.66 -5.83
C ALA A 24 17.74 5.90 -4.94
N SER A 25 17.61 7.08 -5.55
CA SER A 25 17.46 8.35 -4.83
C SER A 25 16.16 8.39 -4.02
N ALA A 26 15.02 8.00 -4.60
CA ALA A 26 13.73 8.01 -3.90
C ALA A 26 13.71 7.05 -2.69
N LEU A 27 14.37 5.90 -2.78
CA LEU A 27 14.47 4.92 -1.70
C LEU A 27 15.66 5.15 -0.76
N ASN A 28 16.51 6.15 -1.02
CA ASN A 28 17.76 6.40 -0.31
C ASN A 28 18.67 5.16 -0.22
N ILE A 29 18.84 4.47 -1.36
CA ILE A 29 19.72 3.29 -1.51
C ILE A 29 20.69 3.49 -2.66
N LYS A 30 21.66 2.58 -2.81
CA LYS A 30 22.59 2.60 -3.94
C LYS A 30 21.94 2.00 -5.20
N GLN A 31 22.26 2.53 -6.38
CA GLN A 31 21.76 2.00 -7.65
C GLN A 31 21.96 0.47 -7.84
N PRO A 32 23.09 -0.14 -7.45
CA PRO A 32 23.24 -1.60 -7.53
C PRO A 32 22.20 -2.36 -6.68
N SER A 33 21.70 -1.77 -5.59
CA SER A 33 20.62 -2.37 -4.78
C SER A 33 19.30 -2.40 -5.56
N VAL A 34 19.00 -1.37 -6.36
CA VAL A 34 17.83 -1.36 -7.27
C VAL A 34 17.91 -2.50 -8.27
N SER A 35 19.08 -2.69 -8.90
CA SER A 35 19.31 -3.79 -9.84
C SER A 35 19.14 -5.17 -9.20
N LYS A 36 19.51 -5.32 -7.92
CA LYS A 36 19.25 -6.56 -7.16
C LYS A 36 17.76 -6.77 -6.90
N ILE A 37 17.04 -5.72 -6.48
CA ILE A 37 15.58 -5.76 -6.24
C ILE A 37 14.85 -6.21 -7.52
N GLU A 38 15.18 -5.61 -8.68
CA GLU A 38 14.53 -5.93 -9.96
C GLU A 38 14.76 -7.37 -10.45
N LYS A 39 15.81 -8.05 -9.97
CA LYS A 39 16.16 -9.43 -10.34
C LYS A 39 15.66 -10.47 -9.35
N GLN A 40 15.13 -10.06 -8.21
CA GLN A 40 14.72 -10.97 -7.15
C GLN A 40 13.37 -11.60 -7.48
N THR A 41 13.26 -12.93 -7.33
CA THR A 41 12.02 -13.69 -7.61
C THR A 41 11.05 -13.70 -6.43
N ASP A 42 11.52 -13.36 -5.24
CA ASP A 42 10.72 -13.27 -4.01
C ASP A 42 11.19 -12.07 -3.20
N MET A 43 10.28 -11.28 -2.63
CA MET A 43 10.65 -10.14 -1.79
C MET A 43 9.55 -9.83 -0.79
N TYR A 44 9.92 -9.19 0.32
CA TYR A 44 8.94 -8.66 1.25
C TYR A 44 7.99 -7.69 0.53
N LEU A 45 6.69 -7.79 0.83
CA LEU A 45 5.69 -6.89 0.28
C LEU A 45 5.97 -5.42 0.60
N SER A 46 6.58 -5.15 1.76
CA SER A 46 7.01 -3.79 2.12
C SER A 46 8.05 -3.23 1.14
N THR A 47 8.98 -4.07 0.67
CA THR A 47 9.95 -3.71 -0.36
C THR A 47 9.25 -3.43 -1.69
N LEU A 48 8.34 -4.32 -2.11
CA LEU A 48 7.57 -4.13 -3.34
C LEU A 48 6.75 -2.82 -3.29
N ARG A 49 6.06 -2.57 -2.18
CA ARG A 49 5.28 -1.35 -1.96
C ARG A 49 6.15 -0.10 -2.07
N SER A 50 7.26 -0.07 -1.32
CA SER A 50 8.18 1.07 -1.34
C SER A 50 8.71 1.34 -2.75
N TYR A 51 9.04 0.27 -3.49
CA TYR A 51 9.50 0.36 -4.86
C TYR A 51 8.44 0.93 -5.82
N VAL A 52 7.19 0.45 -5.71
CA VAL A 52 6.07 0.96 -6.51
C VAL A 52 5.78 2.43 -6.19
N GLU A 53 5.81 2.82 -4.91
CA GLU A 53 5.66 4.21 -4.47
C GLU A 53 6.80 5.10 -5.00
N ALA A 54 8.04 4.61 -5.00
CA ALA A 54 9.19 5.33 -5.57
C ALA A 54 9.09 5.53 -7.10
N ILE A 55 8.40 4.63 -7.79
CA ILE A 55 8.04 4.80 -9.21
C ILE A 55 6.96 5.88 -9.39
N GLY A 56 6.18 6.17 -8.35
CA GLY A 56 5.01 7.06 -8.37
C GLY A 56 3.68 6.32 -8.55
N GLY A 57 3.65 5.01 -8.31
CA GLY A 57 2.45 4.18 -8.36
C GLY A 57 1.88 3.85 -6.98
N GLU A 58 0.73 3.19 -6.98
CA GLU A 58 0.11 2.63 -5.79
C GLU A 58 0.01 1.10 -5.94
N LEU A 59 0.40 0.36 -4.90
CA LEU A 59 0.31 -1.10 -4.90
C LEU A 59 -1.05 -1.57 -4.37
N GLU A 60 -1.90 -2.07 -5.27
CA GLU A 60 -3.11 -2.82 -4.91
C GLU A 60 -2.89 -4.33 -4.97
N LEU A 61 -3.33 -5.05 -3.94
CA LEU A 61 -3.34 -6.51 -3.94
C LEU A 61 -4.71 -7.03 -4.34
N THR A 62 -4.76 -7.85 -5.39
CA THR A 62 -6.00 -8.45 -5.89
C THR A 62 -5.99 -9.97 -5.84
N VAL A 63 -7.12 -10.59 -5.51
CA VAL A 63 -7.32 -12.04 -5.53
C VAL A 63 -8.45 -12.39 -6.50
N LYS A 64 -8.18 -13.36 -7.38
CA LYS A 64 -9.19 -13.95 -8.28
C LYS A 64 -9.61 -15.31 -7.73
N LEU A 65 -10.92 -15.51 -7.54
CA LEU A 65 -11.50 -16.80 -7.17
C LEU A 65 -12.48 -17.23 -8.27
N PRO A 66 -12.64 -18.54 -8.55
CA PRO A 66 -13.41 -19.04 -9.70
C PRO A 66 -14.85 -18.50 -9.80
N GLU A 67 -15.50 -18.23 -8.67
CA GLU A 67 -16.91 -17.82 -8.61
C GLU A 67 -17.12 -16.48 -7.90
N ARG A 68 -16.08 -15.64 -7.79
CA ARG A 68 -16.19 -14.33 -7.15
C ARG A 68 -15.63 -13.24 -8.07
N PRO A 69 -16.20 -12.02 -8.02
CA PRO A 69 -15.52 -10.85 -8.54
C PRO A 69 -14.12 -10.71 -7.93
N VAL A 70 -13.22 -10.02 -8.63
CA VAL A 70 -11.88 -9.71 -8.14
C VAL A 70 -11.97 -9.04 -6.77
N LEU A 71 -11.32 -9.62 -5.77
CA LEU A 71 -11.28 -9.10 -4.40
C LEU A 71 -10.03 -8.25 -4.22
N ARG A 72 -10.13 -7.13 -3.50
CA ARG A 72 -8.99 -6.30 -3.11
C ARG A 72 -8.64 -6.53 -1.64
N ILE A 73 -7.36 -6.73 -1.35
CA ILE A 73 -6.87 -6.86 0.03
C ILE A 73 -6.30 -5.52 0.48
N HIS A 74 -6.98 -4.87 1.43
CA HIS A 74 -6.52 -3.61 2.02
C HIS A 74 -5.54 -3.79 3.19
N HIS A 75 -5.67 -4.89 3.94
CA HIS A 75 -4.82 -5.20 5.10
C HIS A 75 -4.46 -6.68 5.16
N LEU A 76 -3.17 -7.02 5.35
CA LEU A 76 -2.68 -8.40 5.47
C LEU A 76 -2.68 -8.94 6.91
N GLY A 77 -2.90 -8.09 7.90
CA GLY A 77 -2.91 -8.46 9.31
C GLY A 77 -4.00 -7.72 10.09
N THR A 78 -4.22 -8.14 11.33
CA THR A 78 -5.26 -7.61 12.22
C THR A 78 -4.76 -6.43 13.06
N VAL A 79 -4.21 -5.38 12.45
CA VAL A 79 -3.94 -4.17 13.23
C VAL A 79 -5.15 -3.24 13.17
N SER A 80 -6.02 -3.39 14.17
CA SER A 80 -6.85 -2.31 14.72
C SER A 80 -8.03 -1.77 13.88
N ALA A 81 -8.50 -2.40 12.80
CA ALA A 81 -9.76 -1.93 12.17
C ALA A 81 -10.97 -2.05 13.14
N VAL A 82 -11.02 -3.12 13.93
CA VAL A 82 -12.06 -3.33 14.96
C VAL A 82 -11.82 -2.44 16.20
N MET A 83 -10.57 -2.14 16.54
CA MET A 83 -10.23 -1.31 17.71
C MET A 83 -10.39 0.19 17.41
N ALA A 84 -10.03 0.67 16.21
CA ALA A 84 -10.27 2.04 15.77
C ALA A 84 -11.77 2.37 15.67
N ALA A 85 -12.60 1.43 15.22
CA ALA A 85 -14.06 1.55 15.24
C ALA A 85 -14.65 1.57 16.67
N LYS A 86 -14.05 0.83 17.62
CA LYS A 86 -14.44 0.87 19.05
C LYS A 86 -14.00 2.15 19.78
N LEU A 87 -12.86 2.75 19.45
CA LEU A 87 -12.42 4.00 20.08
C LEU A 87 -13.24 5.22 19.63
N SER A 88 -13.69 5.24 18.37
CA SER A 88 -14.51 6.33 17.81
C SER A 88 -15.96 6.33 18.33
N THR A 89 -16.51 5.16 18.65
CA THR A 89 -17.84 5.04 19.29
C THR A 89 -17.83 5.43 20.76
N ARG A 90 -16.73 5.22 21.49
CA ARG A 90 -16.61 5.60 22.90
C ARG A 90 -16.57 7.12 23.12
N ARG A 91 -15.97 7.88 22.19
CA ARG A 91 -15.92 9.35 22.28
C ARG A 91 -17.29 10.04 22.14
N LYS A 92 -18.24 9.47 21.38
CA LYS A 92 -19.57 10.09 21.20
C LYS A 92 -20.52 9.93 22.41
N ASN A 93 -20.30 8.91 23.25
CA ASN A 93 -21.17 8.66 24.41
C ASN A 93 -20.78 9.50 25.64
N ASP A 94 -19.55 10.01 25.73
CA ASP A 94 -19.09 10.84 26.85
C ASP A 94 -19.54 12.32 26.71
N GLU A 95 -19.87 12.75 25.49
CA GLU A 95 -20.19 14.14 25.17
C GLU A 95 -21.69 14.46 25.26
N SER A 96 -22.54 13.46 25.56
CA SER A 96 -24.00 13.61 25.68
C SER A 96 -24.52 13.57 27.13
N SER A 97 -23.73 14.04 28.10
CA SER A 97 -24.23 14.35 29.46
C SER A 97 -24.56 15.84 29.60
N PRO A 98 -25.85 16.23 29.78
CA PRO A 98 -26.23 17.63 29.86
C PRO A 98 -25.84 18.19 31.23
N ARG A 99 -24.81 19.03 31.28
CA ARG A 99 -24.53 19.85 32.47
C ARG A 99 -25.58 20.95 32.55
N ARG A 100 -26.65 20.63 33.28
CA ARG A 100 -27.71 21.53 33.72
C ARG A 100 -27.10 22.84 34.25
N ARG A 101 -27.50 23.96 33.65
CA ARG A 101 -27.28 25.29 34.21
C ARG A 101 -28.32 25.54 35.33
N HIS A 102 -27.82 25.87 36.51
CA HIS A 102 -28.51 26.54 37.61
C HIS A 102 -27.38 27.22 38.40
N GLY A 103 -27.40 28.50 38.71
CA GLY A 103 -28.28 29.62 38.43
C GLY A 103 -27.46 30.88 38.76
#